data_AF-A0A7N2MNR2-F1
#
_entry.id   AF-A0A7N2MNR2-F1
#
_cell.length_a   1.000
_cell.length_b   1.000
_cell.length_c   1.000
_cell.angle_alpha   90.00
_cell.angle_beta   90.00
_cell.angle_gamma   90.00
#
_symmetry.space_group_name_H-M   'P 1'
#
loop_
_entity.id
_entity.type
_entity.pdbx_description
1 polymer ?
#
loop_
_entity_poly.entity_id
_entity_poly.type
_entity_poly.pdbx_seq_one_letter_code
_entity_poly.pdbx_strand_id
1 'polypeptide(L)'
;MIGQLGFMADALRKEASNDFGPKDKGQSRVVVVSAFIWSCFIAMAQSKQGKKPKLIAAFHAVNQRERMVPQLPAHSFGNFYRKATATSPVEIEKDYGFLVSEIRNGIMEINAEYGKKLQEDDGYLELVKKGDGC
;
A
#
# COMPACT_ATOMS: atom_id res chain seq x y z
N MET A 1 9.15 27.02 -0.88
CA MET A 1 9.56 25.58 -0.83
C MET A 1 8.39 24.60 -0.72
N ILE A 2 7.20 25.01 -0.24
CA ILE A 2 6.01 24.13 -0.13
C ILE A 2 5.28 23.97 -1.48
N GLY A 3 5.41 24.94 -2.39
CA GLY A 3 4.76 24.92 -3.72
C GLY A 3 5.34 23.92 -4.73
N GLN A 4 6.61 23.53 -4.62
CA GLN A 4 7.24 22.57 -5.55
C GLN A 4 6.81 21.12 -5.30
N LEU A 5 6.54 20.75 -4.04
CA LEU A 5 6.06 19.41 -3.68
C LEU A 5 4.60 19.17 -4.12
N GLY A 6 3.74 20.17 -4.00
CA GLY A 6 2.36 20.10 -4.50
C GLY A 6 2.32 19.92 -6.02
N PHE A 7 3.17 20.65 -6.73
CA PHE A 7 3.29 20.56 -8.19
C PHE A 7 3.80 19.18 -8.64
N MET A 8 4.77 18.58 -7.95
CA MET A 8 5.26 17.23 -8.25
C MET A 8 4.20 16.15 -8.01
N ALA A 9 3.42 16.24 -6.93
CA ALA A 9 2.36 15.28 -6.65
C ALA A 9 1.23 15.36 -7.69
N ASP A 10 0.88 16.57 -8.13
CA ASP A 10 -0.13 16.76 -9.17
C ASP A 10 0.37 16.34 -10.57
N ALA A 11 1.65 16.55 -10.87
CA ALA A 11 2.29 16.05 -12.09
C ALA A 11 2.35 14.51 -12.11
N LEU A 12 2.75 13.89 -10.99
CA LEU A 12 2.73 12.43 -10.82
C LEU A 12 1.30 11.88 -10.95
N ARG A 13 0.30 12.57 -10.39
CA ARG A 13 -1.12 12.20 -10.56
C ARG A 13 -1.57 12.27 -12.01
N LYS A 14 -1.16 13.31 -12.74
CA LYS A 14 -1.56 13.52 -14.14
C LYS A 14 -0.93 12.46 -15.05
N GLU A 15 0.33 12.11 -14.82
CA GLU A 15 1.04 11.05 -15.55
C GLU A 15 0.43 9.68 -15.27
N ALA A 16 0.21 9.36 -13.99
CA ALA A 16 -0.60 8.22 -13.56
C ALA A 16 -1.94 8.16 -14.32
N SER A 17 -2.74 9.23 -14.25
CA SER A 17 -4.09 9.26 -14.82
C SER A 17 -4.14 9.07 -16.35
N ASN A 18 -3.03 9.31 -17.07
CA ASN A 18 -2.94 9.10 -18.51
C ASN A 18 -2.67 7.63 -18.86
N ASP A 19 -1.93 6.91 -18.00
CA ASP A 19 -1.59 5.50 -18.19
C ASP A 19 -2.70 4.57 -17.67
N PHE A 20 -3.56 5.09 -16.78
CA PHE A 20 -4.62 4.30 -16.17
C PHE A 20 -5.98 4.42 -16.89
N GLY A 21 -6.62 3.26 -17.11
CA GLY A 21 -7.94 3.18 -17.75
C GLY A 21 -9.08 3.79 -16.93
N PRO A 22 -10.32 3.82 -17.47
CA PRO A 22 -11.49 4.48 -16.84
C PRO A 22 -11.81 4.04 -15.40
N LYS A 23 -11.32 2.87 -14.95
CA LYS A 23 -11.49 2.31 -13.59
C LYS A 23 -10.58 2.94 -12.52
N ASP A 24 -9.63 3.78 -12.92
CA ASP A 24 -8.58 4.33 -12.05
C ASP A 24 -8.67 5.84 -11.82
N LYS A 25 -9.73 6.49 -12.31
CA LYS A 25 -10.01 7.93 -12.11
C LYS A 25 -10.25 8.35 -10.65
N GLY A 26 -9.95 7.49 -9.67
CA GLY A 26 -10.18 7.70 -8.23
C GLY A 26 -9.06 7.20 -7.32
N GLN A 27 -7.82 7.08 -7.80
CA GLN A 27 -6.70 6.69 -6.95
C GLN A 27 -6.36 7.80 -5.94
N SER A 28 -6.29 7.44 -4.65
CA SER A 28 -5.90 8.37 -3.58
C SER A 28 -4.46 8.86 -3.78
N ARG A 29 -4.20 10.13 -3.46
CA ARG A 29 -2.84 10.72 -3.48
C ARG A 29 -1.82 9.87 -2.70
N VAL A 30 -2.27 9.23 -1.62
CA VAL A 30 -1.41 8.33 -0.82
C VAL A 30 -0.91 7.16 -1.67
N VAL A 31 -1.78 6.53 -2.48
CA VAL A 31 -1.40 5.37 -3.31
C VAL A 31 -0.34 5.79 -4.33
N VAL A 32 -0.60 6.87 -5.07
CA VAL A 32 0.28 7.36 -6.15
C VAL A 32 1.66 7.75 -5.59
N VAL A 33 1.69 8.59 -4.55
CA VAL A 33 2.96 9.03 -3.96
C VAL A 33 3.73 7.86 -3.36
N SER A 34 3.05 6.89 -2.74
CA SER A 34 3.73 5.75 -2.12
C SER A 34 4.29 4.80 -3.15
N ALA A 35 3.57 4.54 -4.24
CA ALA A 35 4.09 3.77 -5.36
C ALA A 35 5.32 4.45 -5.99
N PHE A 36 5.35 5.79 -6.02
CA PHE A 36 6.49 6.53 -6.55
C PHE A 36 7.71 6.40 -5.64
N ILE A 37 7.53 6.55 -4.33
CA ILE A 37 8.60 6.32 -3.37
C ILE A 37 9.11 4.88 -3.47
N TRP A 38 8.20 3.92 -3.59
CA TRP A 38 8.54 2.50 -3.71
C TRP A 38 9.32 2.21 -5.00
N SER A 39 8.96 2.82 -6.13
CA SER A 39 9.69 2.66 -7.39
C SER A 39 11.13 3.18 -7.28
N CYS A 40 11.35 4.30 -6.58
CA CYS A 40 12.71 4.79 -6.29
C CYS A 40 13.52 3.75 -5.49
N PHE A 41 12.93 3.10 -4.48
CA PHE A 41 13.60 2.06 -3.71
C PHE A 41 13.92 0.81 -4.55
N ILE A 42 13.02 0.40 -5.43
CA ILE A 42 13.24 -0.71 -6.37
C ILE A 42 14.42 -0.39 -7.29
N ALA A 43 14.43 0.80 -7.91
CA ALA A 43 15.52 1.25 -8.78
C ALA A 43 16.87 1.27 -8.04
N MET A 44 16.90 1.79 -6.81
CA MET A 44 18.12 1.79 -5.98
C MET A 44 18.61 0.37 -5.66
N ALA A 45 17.71 -0.59 -5.44
CA ALA A 45 18.10 -1.97 -5.19
C ALA A 45 18.58 -2.69 -6.45
N GLN A 46 18.00 -2.38 -7.61
CA GLN A 46 18.44 -2.88 -8.90
C GLN A 46 19.84 -2.37 -9.27
N SER A 47 20.16 -1.12 -8.89
CA SER A 47 21.47 -0.50 -9.17
C SER A 47 22.58 -0.90 -8.21
N LYS A 48 22.29 -1.62 -7.11
CA LYS A 48 23.32 -2.10 -6.18
C LYS A 48 24.27 -3.09 -6.86
N GLN A 49 25.56 -2.87 -6.66
CA GLN A 49 26.61 -3.82 -7.01
C GLN A 49 26.70 -4.92 -5.93
N GLY A 50 26.90 -6.17 -6.34
CA GLY A 50 26.96 -7.33 -5.44
C GLY A 50 25.60 -7.98 -5.19
N LYS A 51 25.38 -8.49 -3.97
CA LYS A 51 24.17 -9.26 -3.63
C LYS A 51 22.94 -8.35 -3.58
N LYS A 52 22.07 -8.47 -4.59
CA LYS A 52 20.79 -7.74 -4.64
C LYS A 52 19.74 -8.42 -3.74
N PRO A 53 18.85 -7.64 -3.10
CA PRO A 53 17.68 -8.22 -2.44
C PRO A 53 16.79 -8.88 -3.49
N LYS A 54 16.18 -10.02 -3.15
CA LYS A 54 15.26 -10.73 -4.06
C LYS A 54 13.90 -10.04 -4.16
N LEU A 55 13.46 -9.41 -3.07
CA LEU A 55 12.16 -8.80 -2.91
C LEU A 55 12.28 -7.44 -2.22
N ILE A 56 11.48 -6.46 -2.63
CA ILE A 56 11.22 -5.25 -1.86
C ILE A 56 9.73 -5.20 -1.53
N ALA A 57 9.43 -4.98 -0.26
CA ALA A 57 8.08 -4.78 0.22
C ALA A 57 7.83 -3.30 0.54
N ALA A 58 6.61 -2.84 0.27
CA ALA A 58 6.07 -1.58 0.75
C ALA A 58 4.97 -1.87 1.78
N PHE A 59 4.99 -1.14 2.90
CA PHE A 59 4.06 -1.33 4.00
C PHE A 59 3.28 -0.04 4.27
N HIS A 60 1.95 -0.16 4.36
CA HIS A 60 1.06 0.95 4.69
C HIS A 60 0.28 0.66 5.97
N ALA A 61 0.37 1.57 6.95
CA ALA A 61 -0.50 1.52 8.11
C ALA A 61 -1.90 2.01 7.72
N VAL A 62 -2.92 1.18 7.99
CA VAL A 62 -4.30 1.49 7.64
C VAL A 62 -5.18 1.45 8.89
N ASN A 63 -5.93 2.52 9.12
CA ASN A 63 -6.81 2.66 10.27
C ASN A 63 -7.88 1.55 10.27
N GLN A 64 -8.04 0.87 11.40
CA GLN A 64 -9.05 -0.19 11.58
C GLN A 64 -10.36 0.32 12.14
N ARG A 65 -10.38 1.49 12.80
CA ARG A 65 -11.55 1.96 13.57
C ARG A 65 -12.83 1.99 12.73
N GLU A 66 -12.74 2.55 11.53
CA GLU A 66 -13.85 2.68 10.57
C GLU A 66 -14.22 1.35 9.89
N ARG A 67 -13.43 0.29 10.10
CA ARG A 67 -13.58 -1.00 9.41
C ARG A 67 -13.94 -2.17 10.32
N MET A 68 -13.97 -1.95 11.63
CA MET A 68 -14.49 -2.93 12.57
C MET A 68 -16.03 -2.94 12.55
N VAL A 69 -16.62 -4.02 13.04
CA VAL A 69 -18.07 -4.17 13.14
C VAL A 69 -18.44 -4.49 14.59
N PRO A 70 -19.07 -3.58 15.34
CA PRO A 70 -19.42 -2.21 14.97
C PRO A 70 -18.18 -1.32 14.75
N GLN A 71 -18.34 -0.24 13.98
CA GLN A 71 -17.27 0.74 13.78
C GLN A 71 -16.90 1.38 15.12
N LEU A 72 -15.59 1.56 15.36
CA LEU A 72 -15.14 2.27 16.55
C LEU A 72 -15.18 3.79 16.36
N PRO A 73 -15.46 4.54 17.44
CA PRO A 73 -15.25 5.99 17.45
C PRO A 73 -13.83 6.37 17.03
N ALA A 74 -13.71 7.48 16.29
CA ALA A 74 -12.40 7.99 15.83
C ALA A 74 -11.41 8.26 16.99
N HIS A 75 -11.94 8.61 18.17
CA HIS A 75 -11.17 8.93 19.38
C HIS A 75 -10.98 7.72 20.32
N SER A 76 -11.27 6.49 19.88
CA SER A 76 -10.97 5.29 20.67
C SER A 76 -9.48 5.16 20.96
N PHE A 77 -9.14 4.99 22.24
CA PHE A 77 -7.75 4.85 22.71
C PHE A 77 -7.19 3.45 22.42
N GLY A 78 -5.95 3.38 21.93
CA GLY A 78 -5.26 2.13 21.59
C GLY A 78 -4.76 2.05 20.13
N ASN A 79 -3.99 1.01 19.84
CA ASN A 79 -3.36 0.79 18.53
C ASN A 79 -4.28 0.02 17.56
N PHE A 80 -5.28 0.72 17.00
CA PHE A 80 -6.19 0.16 16.00
C PHE A 80 -5.71 0.43 14.57
N TYR A 81 -4.65 -0.25 14.14
CA TYR A 81 -4.18 -0.24 12.76
C TYR A 81 -3.84 -1.64 12.27
N ARG A 82 -3.85 -1.82 10.95
CA ARG A 82 -3.30 -3.01 10.30
C ARG A 82 -2.35 -2.60 9.19
N LYS A 83 -1.31 -3.39 8.99
CA LYS A 83 -0.33 -3.19 7.94
C LYS A 83 -0.83 -3.81 6.63
N ALA A 84 -1.04 -2.98 5.61
CA ALA A 84 -1.16 -3.41 4.22
C ALA A 84 0.23 -3.68 3.66
N THR A 85 0.35 -4.69 2.83
CA THR A 85 1.61 -5.14 2.24
C THR A 85 1.48 -5.18 0.73
N ALA A 86 2.47 -4.62 0.03
CA ALA A 86 2.69 -4.81 -1.39
C ALA A 86 4.13 -5.31 -1.59
N THR A 87 4.37 -6.20 -2.53
CA THR A 87 5.69 -6.80 -2.74
C THR A 87 6.05 -6.83 -4.21
N SER A 88 7.32 -6.59 -4.53
CA SER A 88 7.83 -6.64 -5.90
C SER A 88 9.17 -7.36 -5.93
N PRO A 89 9.34 -8.40 -6.77
CA PRO A 89 10.64 -8.97 -7.06
C PRO A 89 11.56 -7.92 -7.70
N VAL A 90 12.77 -7.80 -7.18
CA VAL A 90 13.71 -6.73 -7.61
C VAL A 90 14.21 -6.93 -9.03
N GLU A 91 14.31 -8.18 -9.48
CA GLU A 91 14.82 -8.52 -10.81
C GLU A 91 13.80 -8.27 -11.93
N ILE A 92 12.53 -8.08 -11.59
CA ILE A 92 11.48 -7.85 -12.57
C ILE A 92 11.18 -6.36 -12.64
N GLU A 93 11.45 -5.76 -13.78
CA GLU A 93 11.00 -4.40 -14.06
C GLU A 93 9.47 -4.39 -14.14
N LYS A 94 8.86 -3.50 -13.37
CA LYS A 94 7.40 -3.32 -13.31
C LYS A 94 7.09 -1.90 -13.69
N ASP A 95 6.06 -1.73 -14.51
CA ASP A 95 5.55 -0.40 -14.81
C ASP A 95 5.01 0.26 -13.54
N TYR A 96 4.99 1.59 -13.56
CA TYR A 96 4.50 2.38 -12.42
C TYR A 96 3.03 2.07 -12.10
N GLY A 97 2.24 1.73 -13.12
CA GLY A 97 0.84 1.40 -12.98
C GLY A 97 0.58 0.13 -12.17
N PHE A 98 1.42 -0.88 -12.37
CA PHE A 98 1.44 -2.10 -11.60
C PHE A 98 1.74 -1.81 -10.13
N LEU A 99 2.77 -0.99 -9.84
CA LEU A 99 3.13 -0.64 -8.46
C LEU A 99 1.98 0.09 -7.73
N VAL A 100 1.31 1.01 -8.43
CA VAL A 100 0.12 1.70 -7.91
C VAL A 100 -1.01 0.71 -7.62
N SER A 101 -1.25 -0.23 -8.52
CA SER A 101 -2.28 -1.26 -8.36
C SER A 101 -1.98 -2.17 -7.16
N GLU A 102 -0.73 -2.59 -6.97
CA GLU A 102 -0.32 -3.42 -5.83
C GLU A 102 -0.52 -2.71 -4.48
N ILE A 103 -0.11 -1.44 -4.38
CA ILE A 103 -0.34 -0.63 -3.17
C ILE A 103 -1.84 -0.47 -2.91
N ARG A 104 -2.62 -0.19 -3.96
CA ARG A 104 -4.08 -0.04 -3.86
C ARG A 104 -4.72 -1.34 -3.37
N ASN A 105 -4.36 -2.47 -3.96
CA ASN A 105 -4.90 -3.78 -3.62
C ASN A 105 -4.58 -4.15 -2.18
N GLY A 106 -3.33 -3.97 -1.74
CA GLY A 106 -2.94 -4.24 -0.36
C GLY A 106 -3.70 -3.39 0.66
N ILE A 107 -3.98 -2.12 0.34
CA ILE A 107 -4.82 -1.26 1.20
C ILE A 107 -6.28 -1.70 1.18
N MET A 108 -6.80 -2.07 0.01
CA MET A 108 -8.20 -2.50 -0.17
C MET A 108 -8.50 -3.87 0.43
N GLU A 109 -7.52 -4.76 0.58
CA GLU A 109 -7.67 -6.04 1.28
C GLU A 109 -8.09 -5.82 2.75
N ILE A 110 -7.65 -4.72 3.34
CA ILE A 110 -7.99 -4.34 4.71
C ILE A 110 -9.32 -3.60 4.70
N ASN A 111 -10.40 -4.32 4.41
CA ASN A 111 -11.77 -3.82 4.32
C ASN A 111 -12.62 -4.21 5.56
N ALA A 112 -13.93 -4.02 5.50
CA ALA A 112 -14.84 -4.38 6.60
C ALA A 112 -14.95 -5.89 6.82
N GLU A 113 -14.84 -6.71 5.77
CA GLU A 113 -14.82 -8.18 5.90
C GLU A 113 -13.55 -8.64 6.62
N TYR A 114 -12.41 -8.01 6.32
CA TYR A 114 -11.17 -8.20 7.08
C TYR A 114 -11.36 -7.87 8.56
N GLY A 115 -12.03 -6.75 8.85
CA GLY A 115 -12.35 -6.32 10.22
C GLY A 115 -13.25 -7.32 10.96
N LYS A 116 -14.25 -7.90 10.29
CA LYS A 116 -15.08 -8.97 10.85
C LYS A 116 -14.27 -10.22 11.15
N LYS A 117 -13.44 -10.66 10.20
CA LYS A 117 -12.58 -11.83 10.38
C LYS A 117 -11.63 -11.66 11.57
N LEU A 118 -11.10 -10.45 11.80
CA LEU A 118 -10.27 -10.17 12.98
C LEU A 118 -11.00 -10.38 14.32
N GLN A 119 -12.34 -10.33 14.34
CA GLN A 119 -13.16 -10.47 15.54
C GLN A 119 -13.60 -11.92 15.79
N GLU A 120 -13.35 -12.84 14.87
CA GLU A 120 -13.58 -14.27 15.07
C GLU A 120 -12.52 -14.85 16.01
N ASP A 121 -12.90 -15.86 16.82
CA ASP A 121 -12.07 -16.41 17.90
C ASP A 121 -10.64 -16.79 17.47
N ASP A 122 -10.50 -17.41 16.29
CA ASP A 122 -9.21 -17.78 15.69
C ASP A 122 -8.75 -16.82 14.58
N GLY A 123 -9.58 -15.85 14.21
CA GLY A 123 -9.39 -15.05 12.99
C GLY A 123 -8.16 -14.15 13.03
N TYR A 124 -7.77 -13.65 14.21
CA TYR A 124 -6.50 -12.95 14.38
C TYR A 124 -5.30 -13.88 14.10
N LEU A 125 -5.32 -15.10 14.65
CA LEU A 125 -4.24 -16.08 14.51
C LEU A 125 -4.09 -16.52 13.05
N GLU A 126 -5.20 -16.74 12.35
CA GLU A 126 -5.20 -17.06 10.91
C GLU A 126 -4.61 -15.94 10.06
N LEU A 127 -4.94 -14.68 10.38
CA LEU A 127 -4.44 -13.51 9.65
C LEU A 127 -2.95 -13.24 9.92
N VAL A 128 -2.43 -13.59 11.09
CA VAL A 128 -0.98 -13.54 11.37
C VAL A 128 -0.25 -14.61 10.56
N LYS A 129 -0.74 -15.86 10.56
CA LYS A 129 -0.17 -16.96 9.74
C LYS A 129 -0.13 -16.61 8.25
N LYS A 130 -1.11 -15.87 7.75
CA LYS A 130 -1.15 -15.38 6.36
C LYS A 130 -0.12 -14.27 6.08
N GLY A 131 0.20 -13.45 7.08
CA GLY A 131 1.10 -12.29 6.97
C GLY A 131 2.59 -12.60 7.12
N ASP A 132 2.94 -13.76 7.68
CA ASP A 132 4.32 -14.17 7.97
C ASP A 132 5.05 -14.83 6.78
N GLY A 133 4.41 -14.91 5.61
CA GLY A 133 4.97 -15.49 4.37
C GLY A 133 5.86 -14.55 3.55
N CYS A 134 6.60 -13.64 4.19
CA CYS A 134 7.61 -12.79 3.53
C CYS A 134 8.98 -13.45 3.45
#